data_AF-A0A7S4I3V3-F1
#
_entry.id   AF-A0A7S4I3V3-F1
#
_cell.length_a   1.000
_cell.length_b   1.000
_cell.length_c   1.000
_cell.angle_alpha   90.00
_cell.angle_beta   90.00
_cell.angle_gamma   90.00
#
_symmetry.space_group_name_H-M   'P 1'
#
loop_
_entity.id
_entity.type
_entity.pdbx_description
1 polymer ?
#
loop_
_entity_poly.entity_id
_entity_poly.type
_entity_poly.pdbx_seq_one_letter_code
_entity_poly.pdbx_strand_id
1 'polypeptide(L)'
;TRRREVQKHAAELTERGDAITLSIDHRQMGVGGVNSWGAKPHKRFMLPAHVPCRYSFVIQPLDGGESPQSAVAKALDEVARDAPSDWCPLPAERAPRPPNREGERSDAGSVPAGPARSRRARRQGHRRG
;
A
#
# COMPACT_ATOMS: atom_id res chain seq x y z
N THR A 1 33.43 -0.73 -11.75
CA THR A 1 32.16 -0.30 -11.11
C THR A 1 31.36 -1.54 -10.74
N ARG A 2 31.20 -1.86 -9.45
CA ARG A 2 30.50 -3.09 -9.00
C ARG A 2 28.99 -2.85 -9.03
N ARG A 3 28.28 -3.53 -9.93
CA ARG A 3 26.81 -3.58 -9.98
C ARG A 3 26.30 -4.25 -8.70
N ARG A 4 25.39 -3.63 -7.95
CA ARG A 4 24.70 -4.29 -6.83
C ARG A 4 23.85 -5.42 -7.41
N GLU A 5 24.16 -6.65 -7.03
CA GLU A 5 23.36 -7.82 -7.39
C GLU A 5 22.10 -7.82 -6.51
N VAL A 6 20.94 -7.84 -7.14
CA VAL A 6 19.65 -7.84 -6.44
C VAL A 6 19.43 -9.23 -5.88
N GLN A 7 19.30 -9.33 -4.56
CA GLN A 7 18.98 -10.59 -3.86
C GLN A 7 17.59 -11.07 -4.32
N LYS A 8 17.52 -12.32 -4.79
CA LYS A 8 16.29 -12.92 -5.35
C LYS A 8 15.57 -13.80 -4.34
N HIS A 9 16.32 -14.33 -3.38
CA HIS A 9 15.81 -15.24 -2.36
C HIS A 9 16.15 -14.71 -0.97
N ALA A 10 15.25 -14.94 0.00
CA ALA A 10 15.42 -14.45 1.36
C ALA A 10 16.71 -14.97 2.02
N ALA A 11 17.15 -16.18 1.66
CA ALA A 11 18.38 -16.78 2.19
C ALA A 11 19.68 -16.10 1.72
N GLU A 12 19.63 -15.28 0.67
CA GLU A 12 20.77 -14.52 0.16
C GLU A 12 20.99 -13.21 0.94
N LEU A 13 20.12 -12.90 1.91
CA LEU A 13 20.23 -11.70 2.72
C LEU A 13 21.45 -11.79 3.63
N THR A 14 22.52 -11.08 3.26
CA THR A 14 23.70 -10.95 4.10
C THR A 14 23.50 -9.87 5.14
N GLU A 15 24.05 -10.09 6.33
CA GLU A 15 24.12 -9.09 7.38
C GLU A 15 24.81 -7.82 6.85
N ARG A 16 24.24 -6.67 7.19
CA ARG A 16 24.71 -5.35 6.73
C ARG A 16 25.58 -4.63 7.76
N GLY A 17 25.95 -5.32 8.85
CA GLY A 17 26.65 -4.71 9.99
C GLY A 17 25.84 -3.57 10.57
N ASP A 18 26.48 -2.42 10.78
CA ASP A 18 25.87 -1.21 11.36
C ASP A 18 25.12 -0.34 10.33
N ALA A 19 24.96 -0.81 9.09
CA ALA A 19 24.32 0.00 8.06
C ALA A 19 22.81 0.09 8.27
N ILE A 20 22.32 1.31 8.50
CA ILE A 20 20.91 1.64 8.65
C ILE A 20 20.44 2.39 7.39
N THR A 21 19.30 2.00 6.83
CA THR A 21 18.63 2.73 5.75
C THR A 21 17.39 3.43 6.29
N LEU A 22 17.37 4.76 6.25
CA LEU A 22 16.22 5.58 6.64
C LEU A 22 15.61 6.21 5.38
N SER A 23 14.31 6.01 5.17
CA SER A 23 13.53 6.66 4.09
C SER A 23 12.52 7.62 4.72
N ILE A 24 12.56 8.89 4.34
CA ILE A 24 11.68 9.95 4.84
C ILE A 24 10.89 10.50 3.66
N ASP A 25 9.69 9.98 3.47
CA ASP A 25 8.82 10.33 2.36
C ASP A 25 7.58 11.07 2.87
N HIS A 26 7.15 12.11 2.15
CA HIS A 26 5.86 12.76 2.41
C HIS A 26 4.71 11.77 2.24
N ARG A 27 4.73 11.04 1.11
CA ARG A 27 3.74 10.04 0.73
C ARG A 27 4.42 8.99 -0.15
N GLN A 28 3.92 7.77 -0.09
CA GLN A 28 4.32 6.69 -0.99
C GLN A 28 3.11 6.25 -1.83
N MET A 29 3.33 5.98 -3.12
CA MET A 29 2.27 5.40 -3.97
C MET A 29 1.87 4.01 -3.47
N GLY A 30 0.60 3.66 -3.64
CA GLY A 30 0.14 2.30 -3.42
C GLY A 30 0.85 1.31 -4.35
N VAL A 31 1.07 0.09 -3.88
CA VAL A 31 1.78 -0.96 -4.64
C VAL A 31 0.90 -1.53 -5.77
N GLY A 32 -0.42 -1.60 -5.55
CA GLY A 32 -1.37 -2.22 -6.49
C GLY A 32 -1.67 -3.67 -6.08
N GLY A 33 -1.77 -4.57 -7.07
CA GLY A 33 -2.01 -6.00 -6.81
C GLY A 33 -3.44 -6.49 -7.12
N VAL A 34 -4.26 -5.70 -7.81
CA VAL A 34 -5.53 -6.20 -8.40
C VAL A 34 -5.24 -7.34 -9.39
N ASN A 35 -4.18 -7.19 -10.18
CA ASN A 35 -3.48 -8.29 -10.81
C ASN A 35 -1.98 -7.98 -10.88
N SER A 36 -1.18 -9.02 -11.12
CA SER A 36 0.28 -8.92 -11.17
C SER A 36 0.83 -8.72 -12.58
N TRP A 37 -0.01 -8.36 -13.56
CA TRP A 37 0.37 -8.28 -14.98
C TRP A 37 -0.12 -7.00 -15.68
N GLY A 38 -0.27 -5.90 -14.93
CA GLY A 38 -0.42 -4.57 -15.52
C GLY A 38 -1.49 -3.67 -14.89
N ALA A 39 -2.28 -4.16 -13.94
CA ALA A 39 -3.21 -3.30 -13.21
C ALA A 39 -2.46 -2.29 -12.34
N LYS A 40 -2.77 -1.01 -12.53
CA LYS A 40 -2.27 0.07 -11.68
C LYS A 40 -2.95 0.05 -10.31
N PRO A 41 -2.33 0.64 -9.27
CA PRO A 41 -3.02 0.95 -8.02
C PRO A 41 -4.27 1.78 -8.27
N HIS A 42 -5.30 1.62 -7.43
CA HIS A 42 -6.52 2.42 -7.52
C HIS A 42 -6.20 3.92 -7.40
N LYS A 43 -6.89 4.79 -8.15
CA LYS A 43 -6.58 6.24 -8.27
C LYS A 43 -6.40 6.95 -6.91
N ARG A 44 -7.17 6.57 -5.90
CA ARG A 44 -7.09 7.11 -4.52
C ARG A 44 -5.76 6.85 -3.80
N PHE A 45 -4.96 5.90 -4.29
CA PHE A 45 -3.65 5.54 -3.75
C PHE A 45 -2.50 5.93 -4.70
N MET A 46 -2.80 6.70 -5.74
CA MET A 46 -1.79 7.25 -6.64
C MET A 46 -1.44 8.68 -6.22
N LEU A 47 -0.19 9.07 -6.40
CA LEU A 47 0.26 10.45 -6.24
C LEU A 47 0.10 11.16 -7.60
N PRO A 48 -0.79 12.16 -7.73
CA PRO A 48 -1.03 12.82 -9.00
C PRO A 48 0.15 13.75 -9.37
N ALA A 49 0.69 13.59 -10.59
CA ALA A 49 1.87 14.34 -11.04
C ALA A 49 1.65 15.86 -11.19
N HIS A 50 0.39 16.31 -11.32
CA HIS A 50 0.03 17.71 -11.52
C HIS A 50 -0.20 18.46 -10.20
N VAL A 51 -0.20 17.75 -9.07
CA VAL A 51 -0.40 18.37 -7.75
C VAL A 51 0.96 18.81 -7.22
N PRO A 52 1.17 20.11 -6.91
CA PRO A 52 2.41 20.55 -6.30
C PRO A 52 2.58 19.89 -4.93
N CYS A 53 3.68 19.15 -4.76
CA CYS A 53 4.03 18.50 -3.51
C CYS A 53 5.10 19.32 -2.80
N ARG A 54 4.76 19.91 -1.66
CA ARG A 54 5.70 20.59 -0.76
C ARG A 54 5.75 19.81 0.55
N TYR A 55 6.96 19.49 1.01
CA TYR A 55 7.20 18.71 2.22
C TYR A 55 8.56 19.08 2.80
N SER A 56 8.64 19.11 4.13
CA SER A 56 9.87 19.31 4.89
C SER A 56 9.87 18.43 6.12
N PHE A 57 11.06 18.15 6.62
CA PHE A 57 11.25 17.49 7.89
C PHE A 57 12.49 18.08 8.56
N VAL A 58 12.58 17.92 9.88
CA VAL A 58 13.77 18.23 10.66
C VAL A 58 14.22 16.95 11.34
N ILE A 59 15.53 16.71 11.34
CA ILE A 59 16.16 15.64 12.12
C ILE A 59 16.98 16.31 13.19
N GLN A 60 16.66 16.01 14.43
CA GLN A 60 17.41 16.46 15.59
C GLN A 60 17.98 15.23 16.33
N PRO A 61 19.30 15.12 16.46
CA PRO A 61 19.92 14.16 17.35
C PRO A 61 19.49 14.44 18.80
N LEU A 62 19.25 13.37 19.57
CA LEU A 62 18.96 13.47 20.99
C LEU A 62 20.12 12.88 21.79
N ASP A 63 20.47 13.55 22.88
CA ASP A 63 21.40 13.00 23.87
C ASP A 63 20.72 11.90 24.69
N GLY A 64 21.51 10.94 25.17
CA GLY A 64 21.06 9.82 25.99
C GLY A 64 20.57 10.26 27.37
N GLY A 65 19.37 10.84 27.42
CA GLY A 65 18.77 11.41 28.64
C GLY A 65 17.72 12.47 28.37
N GLU A 66 17.67 13.04 27.16
CA GLU A 66 16.62 13.98 26.78
C GLU A 66 15.31 13.25 26.45
N SER A 67 14.18 13.83 26.88
CA SER A 67 12.86 13.33 26.51
C SER A 67 12.56 13.67 25.05
N PRO A 68 12.19 12.68 24.20
CA PRO A 68 11.81 12.94 22.82
C PRO A 68 10.68 13.95 22.68
N GLN A 69 9.71 13.95 23.61
CA GLN A 69 8.56 14.85 23.59
C GLN A 69 8.97 16.31 23.79
N SER A 70 9.91 16.57 24.71
CA SER A 70 10.45 17.90 24.98
C SER A 70 11.28 18.43 23.81
N ALA A 71 12.14 17.58 23.24
CA ALA A 71 12.94 17.96 22.08
C ALA A 71 12.07 18.28 20.85
N VAL A 72 11.03 17.48 20.60
CA VAL A 72 10.05 17.76 19.54
C VAL A 72 9.36 19.09 19.78
N ALA A 73 8.93 19.42 21.00
CA ALA A 73 8.27 20.70 21.28
C ALA A 73 9.18 21.89 20.93
N LYS A 74 10.47 21.84 21.30
CA LYS A 74 11.45 22.87 20.94
C LYS A 74 11.67 22.96 19.43
N ALA A 75 11.85 21.81 18.77
CA ALA A 75 12.07 21.75 17.33
C ALA A 75 10.86 22.31 16.55
N LEU A 76 9.63 22.04 17.01
CA LEU A 76 8.42 22.57 16.39
C LEU A 76 8.34 24.10 16.52
N ASP A 77 8.72 24.67 17.66
CA ASP A 77 8.78 26.13 17.83
C ASP A 77 9.82 26.77 16.91
N GLU A 78 10.94 26.08 16.64
CA GLU A 78 11.96 26.54 15.69
C GLU A 78 11.48 26.45 14.25
N VAL A 79 10.94 25.30 13.84
CA VAL A 79 10.41 25.09 12.49
C VAL A 79 9.25 26.04 12.20
N ALA A 80 8.38 26.31 13.17
CA ALA A 80 7.25 27.22 13.00
C ALA A 80 7.68 28.68 12.73
N ARG A 81 8.88 29.09 13.17
CA ARG A 81 9.41 30.44 12.90
C ARG A 81 9.92 30.61 11.47
N ASP A 82 10.49 29.55 10.89
CA ASP A 82 11.10 29.59 9.56
C ASP A 82 10.18 29.01 8.45
N ALA A 83 9.06 28.42 8.82
CA ALA A 83 8.09 27.88 7.87
C ALA A 83 7.46 29.01 7.02
N PRO A 84 7.45 28.90 5.68
CA PRO A 84 6.74 29.84 4.83
C PRO A 84 5.26 29.93 5.24
N SER A 85 4.71 31.13 5.38
CA SER A 85 3.30 31.33 5.80
C SER A 85 2.28 30.68 4.86
N ASP A 86 2.67 30.41 3.62
CA ASP A 86 1.93 29.71 2.58
C ASP A 86 2.02 28.18 2.69
N TRP A 87 2.83 27.65 3.61
CA TRP A 87 2.72 26.28 4.09
C TRP A 87 1.64 26.23 5.17
N CYS A 88 0.40 26.12 4.72
CA CYS A 88 -0.67 25.68 5.62
C CYS A 88 -0.26 24.31 6.18
N PRO A 89 -0.09 24.15 7.51
CA PRO A 89 0.19 22.84 8.09
C PRO A 89 -0.94 21.91 7.65
N LEU A 90 -0.58 20.67 7.31
CA LEU A 90 -1.53 19.70 6.76
C LEU A 90 -2.81 19.75 7.61
N PRO A 91 -3.98 20.10 7.05
CA PRO A 91 -5.21 19.73 7.72
C PRO A 91 -5.09 18.23 7.97
N ALA A 92 -5.59 17.74 9.10
CA ALA A 92 -5.63 16.32 9.36
C ALA A 92 -6.44 15.64 8.25
N GLU A 93 -5.80 15.35 7.11
CA GLU A 93 -6.33 14.58 6.00
C GLU A 93 -6.43 13.19 6.56
N ARG A 94 -7.52 12.97 7.29
CA ARG A 94 -7.96 11.70 7.79
C ARG A 94 -7.89 10.78 6.59
N ALA A 95 -6.94 9.85 6.59
CA ALA A 95 -6.86 8.83 5.55
C ALA A 95 -8.29 8.33 5.31
N PRO A 96 -8.81 8.34 4.07
CA PRO A 96 -10.20 8.01 3.84
C PRO A 96 -10.43 6.62 4.43
N ARG A 97 -11.32 6.54 5.43
CA ARG A 97 -11.65 5.29 6.13
C ARG A 97 -11.90 4.24 5.04
N PRO A 98 -11.34 3.01 5.16
CA PRO A 98 -11.72 1.95 4.25
C PRO A 98 -13.25 1.89 4.25
N PRO A 99 -13.89 1.71 3.07
CA PRO A 99 -15.33 1.54 3.06
C PRO A 99 -15.66 0.40 4.01
N ASN A 100 -16.59 0.65 4.94
CA ASN A 100 -17.09 -0.37 5.83
C ASN A 100 -17.47 -1.58 4.96
N ARG A 101 -17.14 -2.80 5.41
CA ARG A 101 -17.37 -4.08 4.71
C ARG A 101 -18.87 -4.43 4.52
N GLU A 102 -19.74 -3.45 4.64
CA GLU A 102 -21.20 -3.57 4.61
C GLU A 102 -21.68 -2.82 3.36
N GLY A 103 -21.71 -3.47 2.20
CA GLY A 103 -22.31 -2.85 1.01
C GLY A 103 -22.09 -3.52 -0.34
N GLU A 104 -21.10 -4.39 -0.53
CA GLU A 104 -20.91 -5.08 -1.82
C GLU A 104 -21.70 -6.40 -1.87
N ARG A 105 -23.03 -6.28 -1.88
CA ARG A 105 -23.94 -7.34 -2.34
C ARG A 105 -25.13 -6.69 -3.06
N SER A 106 -24.93 -6.28 -4.30
CA SER A 106 -26.00 -6.18 -5.31
C SER A 106 -25.43 -5.70 -6.64
N ASP A 107 -24.85 -6.62 -7.40
CA ASP A 107 -25.06 -6.74 -8.85
C ASP A 107 -24.22 -7.91 -9.40
N ALA A 108 -24.53 -9.11 -8.91
CA ALA A 108 -24.30 -10.29 -9.72
C ALA A 108 -25.49 -10.38 -10.67
N GLY A 109 -25.30 -9.90 -11.89
CA GLY A 109 -26.25 -10.11 -12.98
C GLY A 109 -26.70 -11.56 -13.02
N SER A 110 -28.02 -11.74 -13.03
CA SER A 110 -28.70 -13.02 -13.12
C SER A 110 -28.18 -13.81 -14.31
N VAL A 111 -27.39 -14.87 -14.07
CA VAL A 111 -27.02 -15.84 -15.10
C VAL A 111 -28.17 -16.82 -15.23
N PRO A 112 -28.87 -16.93 -16.38
CA PRO A 112 -29.97 -17.86 -16.51
C PRO A 112 -29.47 -19.31 -16.45
N ALA A 113 -30.14 -20.12 -15.64
CA ALA A 113 -29.89 -21.56 -15.53
C ALA A 113 -30.13 -22.25 -16.88
N GLY A 114 -29.07 -22.80 -17.48
CA GLY A 114 -29.17 -23.68 -18.64
C GLY A 114 -29.79 -25.04 -18.26
N PRO A 115 -30.45 -25.74 -19.19
CA PRO A 115 -31.22 -26.94 -18.87
C PRO A 115 -30.32 -28.11 -18.43
N ALA A 116 -30.78 -28.81 -17.40
CA ALA A 116 -30.14 -29.99 -16.82
C ALA A 116 -30.00 -31.11 -17.86
N ARG A 117 -28.76 -31.53 -18.14
CA ARG A 117 -28.49 -32.72 -18.97
C ARG A 117 -28.94 -33.96 -18.21
N SER A 118 -30.01 -34.60 -18.68
CA SER A 118 -30.48 -35.90 -18.19
C SER A 118 -29.41 -36.97 -18.43
N ARG A 119 -28.84 -37.54 -17.36
CA ARG A 119 -28.05 -38.77 -17.42
C ARG A 119 -28.99 -39.94 -17.73
N ARG A 120 -29.09 -40.33 -19.00
CA ARG A 120 -29.72 -41.61 -19.37
C ARG A 120 -28.76 -42.74 -19.01
N ALA A 121 -29.12 -43.51 -17.99
CA ALA A 121 -28.55 -44.82 -17.71
C ALA A 121 -28.82 -45.77 -18.88
N ARG A 122 -27.77 -46.23 -19.56
CA ARG A 122 -27.88 -47.36 -20.49
C ARG A 122 -27.89 -48.66 -19.68
N ARG A 123 -29.10 -49.20 -19.45
CA ARG A 123 -29.31 -50.62 -19.17
C ARG A 123 -29.76 -51.29 -20.47
N GLN A 124 -29.05 -52.36 -20.85
CA GLN A 124 -29.47 -53.50 -21.67
C GLN A 124 -28.21 -54.36 -21.84
N GLY A 125 -28.18 -55.67 -21.63
CA GLY A 125 -29.25 -56.66 -21.52
C GLY A 125 -28.67 -57.94 -22.10
N HIS A 126 -28.48 -58.94 -21.25
CA HIS A 126 -28.00 -60.28 -21.58
C HIS A 126 -29.02 -60.99 -22.50
N ARG A 127 -28.60 -61.58 -23.62
CA ARG A 127 -29.33 -62.66 -24.30
C ARG A 127 -28.38 -63.69 -24.89
N ARG A 128 -28.74 -64.94 -24.64
CA ARG A 128 -28.14 -66.20 -25.10
C ARG A 128 -28.47 -66.44 -26.58
N GLY A 129 -27.62 -67.23 -27.22
CA GLY A 129 -27.76 -67.78 -28.57
C GLY A 129 -26.47 -68.49 -28.92
#